data_AF-A0A917ELS1-F1
#
_entry.id   AF-A0A917ELS1-F1
#
_cell.length_a   1.000
_cell.length_b   1.000
_cell.length_c   1.000
_cell.angle_alpha   90.00
_cell.angle_beta   90.00
_cell.angle_gamma   90.00
#
_symmetry.space_group_name_H-M   'P 1'
#
loop_
_entity.id
_entity.type
_entity.pdbx_description
1 polymer ?
#
loop_
_entity_poly.entity_id
_entity_poly.type
_entity_poly.pdbx_seq_one_letter_code
_entity_poly.pdbx_strand_id
1 'polypeptide(L)'
;MESIPATIACRVHEPDTEPMGTVQIRDVPDDVIEALKKQAAALGLSLSQYLRQELIEASQQSTWQEIFDDIEAHHAKYGPPNIDMDAVVADIRERRGEI
;
A
#
# COMPACT_ATOMS: atom_id res chain seq x y z
N MET A 1 -17.19 2.29 56.83
CA MET A 1 -17.62 1.75 55.53
C MET A 1 -17.74 2.94 54.61
N GLU A 2 -16.61 3.41 54.07
CA GLU A 2 -16.63 4.50 53.08
C GLU A 2 -15.58 4.22 52.02
N SER A 3 -16.05 4.31 50.79
CA SER A 3 -15.52 3.72 49.57
C SER A 3 -14.36 4.54 49.02
N ILE A 4 -13.27 3.87 48.65
CA ILE A 4 -12.13 4.48 47.95
C ILE A 4 -12.54 4.69 46.48
N PRO A 5 -12.50 5.91 45.90
CA PRO A 5 -12.70 6.05 44.47
C PRO A 5 -11.45 5.57 43.75
N ALA A 6 -11.60 4.49 42.97
CA ALA A 6 -10.59 4.04 42.03
C ALA A 6 -10.52 5.02 40.85
N THR A 7 -9.63 6.01 40.95
CA THR A 7 -9.25 6.83 39.80
C THR A 7 -8.46 5.97 38.82
N ILE A 8 -9.13 5.45 37.79
CA ILE A 8 -8.47 4.91 36.61
C ILE A 8 -8.01 6.12 35.78
N ALA A 9 -6.80 6.58 36.07
CA ALA A 9 -6.09 7.48 35.16
C ALA A 9 -5.65 6.63 33.95
N CYS A 10 -6.30 6.84 32.80
CA CYS A 10 -5.81 6.32 31.53
C CYS A 10 -4.41 6.90 31.30
N ARG A 11 -3.38 6.06 31.37
CA ARG A 11 -2.01 6.44 31.05
C ARG A 11 -1.93 6.66 29.55
N VAL A 12 -1.64 7.88 29.12
CA VAL A 12 -1.40 8.18 27.70
C VAL A 12 -0.21 7.34 27.25
N HIS A 13 -0.42 6.57 26.17
CA HIS A 13 0.61 5.85 25.47
C HIS A 13 1.43 6.86 24.65
N GLU A 14 2.75 6.92 24.84
CA GLU A 14 3.67 7.63 23.94
C GLU A 14 4.08 6.67 22.82
N PRO A 15 3.58 6.85 21.58
CA PRO A 15 4.00 6.00 20.48
C PRO A 15 5.33 6.49 19.91
N ASP A 16 6.30 5.59 19.81
CA ASP A 16 7.49 5.74 18.95
C ASP A 16 6.99 6.02 17.52
N THR A 17 7.00 7.29 17.12
CA THR A 17 6.22 7.78 15.97
C THR A 17 7.12 7.98 14.77
N GLU A 18 7.14 6.98 13.88
CA GLU A 18 7.14 7.33 12.46
C GLU A 18 5.91 8.24 12.21
N PRO A 19 6.03 9.35 11.47
CA PRO A 19 4.97 10.34 11.37
C PRO A 19 3.72 9.72 10.72
N MET A 20 2.72 9.39 11.55
CA MET A 20 1.42 8.93 11.09
C MET A 20 0.61 10.11 10.57
N GLY A 21 0.65 10.33 9.26
CA GLY A 21 -0.21 11.30 8.59
C GLY A 21 -1.70 10.92 8.74
N THR A 22 -2.55 11.90 9.04
CA THR A 22 -4.00 11.75 9.01
C THR A 22 -4.56 12.44 7.78
N VAL A 23 -5.36 11.72 6.98
CA VAL A 23 -6.02 12.26 5.79
C VAL A 23 -7.52 12.38 6.06
N GLN A 24 -8.09 13.55 5.79
CA GLN A 24 -9.54 13.79 5.84
C GLN A 24 -10.05 14.09 4.42
N ILE A 25 -11.02 13.31 3.97
CA ILE A 25 -11.68 13.49 2.67
C ILE A 25 -13.06 14.13 2.94
N ARG A 26 -13.33 15.26 2.29
CA ARG A 26 -14.57 16.04 2.44
C ARG A 26 -15.44 15.91 1.20
N ASP A 27 -16.71 16.24 1.36
CA ASP A 27 -17.69 16.36 0.28
C ASP A 27 -17.84 15.06 -0.54
N VAL A 28 -17.74 13.91 0.13
CA VAL A 28 -17.99 12.60 -0.49
C VAL A 28 -19.50 12.38 -0.54
N PRO A 29 -20.07 12.12 -1.73
CA PRO A 29 -21.49 11.81 -1.86
C PRO A 29 -21.91 10.59 -1.01
N ASP A 30 -23.11 10.65 -0.43
CA ASP A 30 -23.60 9.60 0.49
C ASP A 30 -23.70 8.23 -0.19
N ASP A 31 -24.07 8.18 -1.47
CA ASP A 31 -24.16 6.96 -2.25
C ASP A 31 -22.79 6.27 -2.42
N VAL A 32 -21.73 7.06 -2.58
CA VAL A 32 -20.35 6.56 -2.63
C VAL A 32 -19.93 5.99 -1.28
N ILE A 33 -20.24 6.68 -0.18
CA ILE A 33 -19.94 6.18 1.18
C ILE A 33 -20.63 4.84 1.42
N GLU A 34 -21.90 4.70 1.03
CA GLU A 34 -22.65 3.45 1.22
C GLU A 34 -22.11 2.32 0.35
N ALA A 35 -21.67 2.59 -0.88
CA ALA A 35 -21.00 1.61 -1.72
C ALA A 35 -19.68 1.11 -1.09
N LEU A 36 -18.84 2.03 -0.61
CA LEU A 36 -17.56 1.71 0.04
C LEU A 36 -17.77 0.92 1.34
N LYS A 37 -18.79 1.27 2.15
CA LYS A 37 -19.15 0.49 3.35
C LYS A 37 -19.55 -0.94 3.00
N LYS A 38 -20.32 -1.14 1.93
CA LYS A 38 -20.70 -2.49 1.47
C LYS A 38 -19.49 -3.31 1.05
N GLN A 39 -18.56 -2.70 0.32
CA GLN A 39 -17.30 -3.35 -0.08
C GLN A 39 -16.44 -3.71 1.13
N ALA A 40 -16.26 -2.77 2.07
CA ALA A 40 -15.53 -3.01 3.31
C ALA A 40 -16.16 -4.13 4.14
N ALA A 41 -17.49 -4.14 4.28
CA ALA A 41 -18.23 -5.17 5.00
C ALA A 41 -18.11 -6.56 4.35
N ALA A 42 -18.08 -6.63 3.01
CA ALA A 42 -17.86 -7.88 2.29
C ALA A 42 -16.48 -8.50 2.58
N LEU A 43 -15.49 -7.66 2.91
CA LEU A 43 -14.14 -8.06 3.27
C LEU A 43 -13.93 -8.20 4.79
N GLY A 44 -14.96 -7.92 5.61
CA GLY A 44 -14.85 -7.92 7.07
C GLY A 44 -13.97 -6.79 7.63
N LEU A 45 -13.75 -5.74 6.85
CA LEU A 45 -12.91 -4.61 7.20
C LEU A 45 -13.76 -3.42 7.68
N SER A 46 -13.20 -2.60 8.56
CA SER A 46 -13.74 -1.26 8.79
C SER A 46 -13.52 -0.36 7.56
N LEU A 47 -14.37 0.64 7.36
CA LEU A 47 -14.26 1.57 6.24
C LEU A 47 -12.90 2.28 6.19
N SER A 48 -12.34 2.67 7.34
CA SER A 48 -11.02 3.32 7.42
C SER A 48 -9.87 2.39 7.06
N GLN A 49 -9.95 1.10 7.42
CA GLN A 49 -8.97 0.10 7.01
C GLN A 49 -9.03 -0.16 5.50
N TYR A 50 -10.24 -0.30 4.96
CA TYR A 50 -10.45 -0.48 3.53
C TYR A 50 -9.87 0.70 2.74
N LEU A 51 -10.23 1.93 3.10
CA LEU A 51 -9.70 3.13 2.45
C LEU A 51 -8.17 3.27 2.60
N ARG A 52 -7.61 2.91 3.75
CA ARG A 52 -6.15 2.90 3.93
C ARG A 52 -5.49 1.94 2.94
N GLN A 53 -6.02 0.74 2.77
CA GLN A 53 -5.47 -0.24 1.85
C GLN A 53 -5.55 0.28 0.40
N GLU A 54 -6.71 0.78 -0.01
CA GLU A 54 -6.91 1.36 -1.35
C GLU A 54 -5.94 2.53 -1.60
N LEU A 55 -5.70 3.40 -0.62
CA LEU A 55 -4.73 4.49 -0.74
C LEU A 55 -3.29 4.00 -0.86
N ILE A 56 -2.92 2.94 -0.14
CA ILE A 56 -1.59 2.33 -0.23
C ILE A 56 -1.41 1.70 -1.61
N GLU A 57 -2.42 0.97 -2.10
CA GLU A 57 -2.40 0.36 -3.43
C GLU A 57 -2.32 1.45 -4.50
N ALA A 58 -3.14 2.50 -4.42
CA ALA A 58 -3.09 3.64 -5.32
C ALA A 58 -1.73 4.35 -5.31
N SER A 59 -1.03 4.42 -4.17
CA SER A 59 0.31 5.01 -4.09
C SER A 59 1.41 4.15 -4.72
N GLN A 60 1.21 2.84 -4.80
CA GLN A 60 2.14 1.91 -5.42
C GLN A 60 1.95 1.84 -6.95
N GLN A 61 0.77 2.22 -7.42
CA GLN A 61 0.51 2.42 -8.84
C GLN A 61 1.18 3.74 -9.25
N SER A 62 2.50 3.75 -9.41
CA SER A 62 3.18 4.82 -10.14
C SER A 62 2.42 5.03 -11.44
N THR A 63 2.10 6.29 -11.76
CA THR A 63 1.41 6.59 -13.00
C THR A 63 2.22 6.01 -14.16
N TRP A 64 1.55 5.55 -15.22
CA TRP A 64 2.25 4.98 -16.38
C TRP A 64 3.37 5.91 -16.90
N GLN A 65 3.17 7.22 -16.77
CA GLN A 65 4.16 8.25 -17.07
C GLN A 65 5.41 8.14 -16.18
N GLU A 66 5.25 8.06 -14.86
CA GLU A 66 6.38 7.88 -13.93
C GLU A 66 7.14 6.56 -14.18
N ILE A 67 6.45 5.50 -14.60
CA ILE A 67 7.09 4.23 -14.96
C ILE A 67 7.95 4.40 -16.23
N PHE A 68 7.43 5.07 -17.26
CA PHE A 68 8.20 5.35 -18.47
C PHE A 68 9.39 6.27 -18.19
N ASP A 69 9.19 7.28 -17.34
CA ASP A 69 10.26 8.19 -16.91
C ASP A 69 11.35 7.43 -16.14
N ASP A 70 10.98 6.48 -15.28
CA ASP A 70 11.94 5.63 -14.55
C ASP A 70 12.70 4.68 -15.49
N ILE A 71 12.02 4.05 -16.46
CA ILE A 71 12.66 3.21 -17.48
C ILE A 71 13.63 4.03 -18.32
N GLU A 72 13.24 5.24 -18.74
CA GLU A 72 14.09 6.12 -19.54
C GLU A 72 15.29 6.62 -18.73
N ALA A 73 15.11 6.98 -17.46
CA ALA A 73 16.19 7.33 -16.55
C ALA A 73 17.15 6.14 -16.32
N HIS A 74 16.62 4.92 -16.18
CA HIS A 74 17.41 3.71 -16.05
C HIS A 74 18.22 3.42 -17.32
N HIS A 75 17.62 3.53 -18.51
CA HIS A 75 18.31 3.38 -19.80
C HIS A 75 19.37 4.46 -20.02
N ALA A 76 19.11 5.70 -19.63
CA ALA A 76 20.10 6.77 -19.72
C ALA A 76 21.33 6.51 -18.84
N LYS A 77 21.12 5.88 -17.68
CA LYS A 77 22.19 5.62 -16.69
C LYS A 77 22.97 4.33 -16.96
N TYR A 78 22.30 3.27 -17.37
CA TYR A 78 22.89 1.93 -17.49
C TYR A 78 22.90 1.38 -18.93
N GLY A 79 22.33 2.12 -19.88
CA GLY A 79 22.06 1.63 -21.22
C GLY A 79 20.79 0.76 -21.28
N PRO A 80 20.29 0.48 -22.49
CA PRO A 80 19.24 -0.51 -22.65
C PRO A 80 19.76 -1.89 -22.19
N PRO A 81 18.91 -2.74 -21.59
CA PRO A 81 19.34 -4.05 -21.15
C PRO A 81 19.80 -4.85 -22.36
N ASN A 82 21.05 -5.31 -22.34
CA ASN A 82 21.60 -6.19 -23.36
C ASN A 82 21.19 -7.63 -23.03
N ILE A 83 19.96 -7.99 -23.38
CA ILE A 83 19.41 -9.34 -23.17
C ILE A 83 19.60 -10.13 -24.46
N ASP A 84 20.47 -11.14 -24.40
CA ASP A 84 20.60 -12.13 -25.46
C ASP A 84 19.51 -13.21 -25.30
N MET A 85 18.86 -13.56 -26.41
CA MET A 85 17.82 -14.59 -26.43
C MET A 85 18.36 -15.95 -26.00
N ASP A 86 19.61 -16.26 -26.33
CA ASP A 86 20.22 -17.53 -25.94
C ASP A 86 20.43 -17.60 -24.41
N ALA A 87 20.75 -16.46 -23.77
CA ALA A 87 20.86 -16.36 -22.32
C ALA A 87 19.50 -16.54 -21.62
N VAL A 88 18.42 -15.99 -22.20
CA VAL A 88 17.06 -16.18 -21.66
C VAL A 88 16.62 -17.65 -21.78
N VAL A 89 16.90 -18.29 -22.92
CA VAL A 89 16.58 -19.70 -23.11
C VAL A 89 17.38 -20.59 -22.17
N ALA A 90 18.65 -20.26 -21.91
CA ALA A 90 19.47 -20.96 -20.92
C ALA A 90 18.89 -20.85 -19.50
N ASP A 91 18.52 -19.65 -19.04
CA ASP A 91 17.88 -19.43 -17.72
C ASP A 91 16.57 -20.25 -17.59
N ILE A 92 15.74 -20.26 -18.63
CA ILE A 92 14.48 -21.02 -18.62
C ILE A 92 14.75 -22.53 -18.52
N ARG A 93 15.77 -23.05 -19.21
CA ARG A 93 16.14 -24.47 -19.15
C ARG A 93 16.69 -24.86 -17.79
N GLU A 94 17.56 -24.03 -17.22
CA GLU A 94 18.08 -24.21 -15.86
C GLU A 94 16.94 -24.26 -14.84
N ARG A 95 15.97 -23.32 -14.92
CA ARG A 95 14.80 -23.28 -14.02
C ARG A 95 13.85 -24.46 -14.20
N ARG A 96 13.88 -25.12 -15.36
CA ARG A 96 13.14 -26.38 -15.62
C ARG A 96 13.90 -27.63 -15.18
N GLY A 97 15.17 -27.50 -14.79
CA GLY A 97 16.03 -28.62 -14.40
C GLY A 97 16.51 -29.45 -15.59
N GLU A 98 16.48 -28.88 -16.79
CA GLU A 98 16.99 -29.49 -18.02
C GLU A 98 18.43 -28.98 -18.23
N ILE A 99 19.42 -29.68 -17.68
CA ILE A 99 20.85 -29.46 -17.93
C ILE A 99 21.40 -30.64 -18.72
#